data_AF-A0A931ZNV6-F1
#
_entry.id   AF-A0A931ZNV6-F1
#
_cell.length_a   1.000
_cell.length_b   1.000
_cell.length_c   1.000
_cell.angle_alpha   90.00
_cell.angle_beta   90.00
_cell.angle_gamma   90.00
#
_symmetry.space_group_name_H-M   'P 1'
#
loop_
_entity.id
_entity.type
_entity.pdbx_description
1 polymer ?
#
loop_
_entity_poly.entity_id
_entity_poly.type
_entity_poly.pdbx_seq_one_letter_code
_entity_poly.pdbx_strand_id
1 'polypeptide(L)'
;MTGRVISIKSNKTATVLVERIATHPLYKKTFIRSKKYLVDDAIGVKLGDIVDIVNCKPISKNKSWKITKVLGKSLAEIAEETLKKDAEEIIAEVMPEEKEGEGQSVKGEEIKTQDDAIQKEVKTNKGQSRKEKKLKEKSK
;
A
#
# COMPACT_ATOMS: atom_id res chain seq x y z
N MET A 1 -20.69 0.18 13.02
CA MET A 1 -19.77 1.05 13.79
C MET A 1 -18.63 1.42 12.87
N THR A 2 -18.21 2.68 12.85
CA THR A 2 -17.09 3.15 12.04
C THR A 2 -15.79 3.11 12.84
N GLY A 3 -14.67 2.90 12.16
CA GLY A 3 -13.35 2.98 12.79
C GLY A 3 -12.23 3.05 11.77
N ARG A 4 -11.03 3.34 12.26
CA ARG A 4 -9.81 3.44 11.44
C ARG A 4 -8.94 2.19 11.56
N VAL A 5 -8.44 1.70 10.45
CA VAL A 5 -7.52 0.55 10.43
C VAL A 5 -6.13 0.97 10.92
N ILE A 6 -5.65 0.37 12.01
CA ILE A 6 -4.31 0.63 12.55
C ILE A 6 -3.29 -0.37 12.02
N SER A 7 -3.64 -1.65 11.97
CA SER A 7 -2.66 -2.70 11.65
C SER A 7 -3.26 -3.86 10.87
N ILE A 8 -2.48 -4.35 9.90
CA ILE A 8 -2.80 -5.48 9.02
C ILE A 8 -1.63 -6.48 9.04
N LYS A 9 -1.12 -6.79 10.23
CA LYS A 9 0.02 -7.73 10.37
C LYS A 9 -0.41 -9.19 10.20
N SER A 10 -1.69 -9.48 10.44
CA SER A 10 -2.21 -10.84 10.50
C SER A 10 -3.02 -11.17 9.24
N ASN A 11 -2.91 -12.42 8.79
CA ASN A 11 -3.65 -12.88 7.62
C ASN A 11 -5.16 -12.77 7.85
N LYS A 12 -5.88 -12.22 6.86
CA LYS A 12 -7.35 -12.04 6.85
C LYS A 12 -7.90 -11.29 8.08
N THR A 13 -7.08 -10.52 8.77
CA THR A 13 -7.45 -9.88 10.03
C THR A 13 -6.88 -8.48 10.12
N ALA A 14 -7.75 -7.51 10.31
CA ALA A 14 -7.38 -6.12 10.54
C ALA A 14 -7.67 -5.73 12.00
N THR A 15 -6.79 -4.89 12.57
CA THR A 15 -7.06 -4.24 13.86
C THR A 15 -7.64 -2.87 13.60
N VAL A 16 -8.88 -2.66 14.03
CA VAL A 16 -9.60 -1.40 13.84
C VAL A 16 -9.79 -0.69 15.17
N LEU A 17 -9.47 0.59 15.20
CA LEU A 17 -9.74 1.46 16.34
C LEU A 17 -11.08 2.17 16.14
N VAL A 18 -11.95 1.95 17.11
CA VAL A 18 -13.28 2.56 17.16
C VAL A 18 -13.27 3.54 18.31
N GLU A 19 -13.56 4.79 17.99
CA GLU A 19 -13.73 5.87 18.95
C GLU A 19 -15.22 6.05 19.23
N ARG A 20 -15.56 6.23 20.49
CA ARG A 20 -16.90 6.63 20.90
C ARG A 20 -16.81 7.72 21.94
N ILE A 21 -17.72 8.67 21.83
CA ILE A 21 -17.87 9.73 22.81
C ILE A 21 -18.70 9.19 23.96
N ALA A 22 -18.19 9.30 25.19
CA ALA A 22 -18.89 8.90 26.40
C ALA A 22 -18.89 10.06 27.39
N THR A 23 -20.00 10.24 28.10
CA THR A 23 -20.13 11.24 29.15
C THR A 23 -19.92 10.57 30.50
N HIS A 24 -19.16 11.19 31.39
CA HIS A 24 -19.01 10.62 32.73
C HIS A 24 -20.29 10.82 33.55
N PRO A 25 -20.79 9.80 34.28
CA PRO A 25 -22.08 9.86 34.96
C PRO A 25 -22.16 10.98 36.00
N LEU A 26 -21.12 11.16 36.83
CA LEU A 26 -21.14 12.16 37.92
C LEU A 26 -20.90 13.59 37.44
N TYR A 27 -19.76 13.86 36.80
CA TYR A 27 -19.33 15.22 36.44
C TYR A 27 -19.75 15.67 35.04
N LYS A 28 -20.43 14.84 34.25
CA LYS A 28 -20.97 15.17 32.92
C LYS A 28 -19.96 15.71 31.87
N LYS A 29 -18.66 15.65 32.14
CA LYS A 29 -17.62 15.95 31.15
C LYS A 29 -17.63 14.85 30.09
N THR A 30 -17.63 15.29 28.85
CA THR A 30 -17.56 14.44 27.66
C THR A 30 -16.11 14.06 27.39
N PHE A 31 -15.85 12.78 27.15
CA PHE A 31 -14.53 12.27 26.83
C PHE A 31 -14.59 11.18 25.75
N ILE A 32 -13.50 11.01 25.02
CA ILE A 32 -13.39 10.03 23.95
C ILE A 32 -12.86 8.73 24.55
N ARG A 33 -13.57 7.62 24.35
CA ARG A 33 -13.08 6.26 24.62
C ARG A 33 -12.78 5.57 23.32
N SER A 34 -11.57 5.03 23.19
CA SER A 34 -11.17 4.19 22.08
C SER A 34 -11.12 2.71 22.49
N LYS A 35 -11.51 1.82 21.59
CA LYS A 35 -11.31 0.37 21.74
C LYS A 35 -10.83 -0.23 20.42
N LYS A 36 -9.90 -1.17 20.51
CA LYS A 36 -9.39 -1.92 19.37
C LYS A 36 -10.21 -3.21 19.19
N TYR A 37 -10.58 -3.49 17.95
CA TYR A 37 -11.29 -4.70 17.57
C TYR A 37 -10.47 -5.48 16.54
N LEU A 38 -10.45 -6.81 16.70
CA LEU A 38 -9.95 -7.71 15.68
C LEU A 38 -11.10 -8.05 14.74
N VAL A 39 -10.93 -7.73 13.47
CA VAL A 39 -11.98 -7.76 12.47
C VAL A 39 -11.59 -8.69 11.33
N ASP A 40 -12.57 -9.43 10.80
CA ASP A 40 -12.41 -10.23 9.60
C ASP A 40 -12.32 -9.36 8.36
N ASP A 41 -11.19 -9.48 7.68
CA ASP A 41 -10.93 -8.80 6.42
C ASP A 41 -11.08 -9.81 5.27
N ALA A 42 -12.22 -9.72 4.60
CA ALA A 42 -12.54 -10.45 3.38
C ALA A 42 -12.45 -9.57 2.12
N ILE A 43 -12.32 -8.25 2.29
CA ILE A 43 -12.46 -7.25 1.22
C ILE A 43 -11.06 -6.77 0.76
N GLY A 44 -10.06 -6.82 1.65
CA GLY A 44 -8.69 -6.38 1.37
C GLY A 44 -8.52 -4.90 1.66
N VAL A 45 -8.42 -4.55 2.95
CA VAL A 45 -8.33 -3.16 3.41
C VAL A 45 -6.87 -2.72 3.56
N LYS A 46 -6.59 -1.42 3.39
CA LYS A 46 -5.26 -0.84 3.56
C LYS A 46 -5.10 -0.13 4.91
N LEU A 47 -3.85 0.16 5.26
CA LEU A 47 -3.53 0.88 6.50
C LEU A 47 -4.10 2.29 6.45
N GLY A 48 -4.82 2.69 7.50
CA GLY A 48 -5.36 4.03 7.64
C GLY A 48 -6.72 4.26 7.00
N ASP A 49 -7.32 3.27 6.33
CA ASP A 49 -8.68 3.36 5.78
C ASP A 49 -9.73 3.48 6.89
N ILE A 50 -10.84 4.15 6.55
CA ILE A 50 -12.04 4.25 7.40
C ILE A 50 -13.01 3.17 6.97
N VAL A 51 -13.39 2.30 7.91
CA VAL A 51 -14.22 1.12 7.64
C VAL A 51 -15.44 1.05 8.53
N ASP A 52 -16.51 0.49 7.96
CA ASP A 52 -17.72 0.10 8.66
C ASP A 52 -17.67 -1.38 9.05
N ILE A 53 -17.93 -1.61 10.34
CA ILE A 53 -17.85 -2.93 10.96
C ILE A 53 -19.17 -3.30 11.62
N VAL A 54 -19.52 -4.58 11.51
CA VAL A 54 -20.73 -5.20 12.08
C VAL A 54 -20.35 -6.43 12.92
N ASN A 55 -21.12 -6.69 13.96
CA ASN A 55 -21.01 -7.93 14.76
C ASN A 55 -21.38 -9.15 13.91
N CYS A 56 -20.61 -10.22 14.02
CA CYS A 56 -20.90 -11.49 13.36
C CYS A 56 -20.74 -12.66 14.35
N LYS A 57 -20.94 -13.90 13.86
CA LYS A 57 -20.60 -15.08 14.66
C LYS A 57 -19.12 -15.00 15.06
N PRO A 58 -18.74 -15.51 16.24
CA PRO A 58 -17.33 -15.58 16.62
C PRO A 58 -16.55 -16.44 15.60
N ILE A 59 -15.55 -15.82 14.97
CA ILE A 59 -14.61 -16.49 14.06
C ILE A 59 -13.42 -17.03 14.85
N SER A 60 -13.03 -16.31 15.91
CA SER A 60 -12.04 -16.74 16.90
C SER A 60 -12.39 -16.19 18.28
N LYS A 61 -11.53 -16.45 19.27
CA LYS A 61 -11.71 -15.98 20.67
C LYS A 61 -11.98 -14.47 20.78
N ASN A 62 -11.29 -13.66 19.99
CA ASN A 62 -11.37 -12.19 20.05
C ASN A 62 -11.92 -11.55 18.76
N LYS A 63 -12.12 -12.35 17.70
CA LYS A 63 -12.54 -11.89 16.38
C LYS A 63 -14.01 -12.25 16.18
N SER A 64 -14.90 -11.31 16.50
CA SER A 64 -16.36 -11.44 16.38
C SER A 64 -16.98 -10.35 15.51
N TRP A 65 -16.15 -9.70 14.68
CA TRP A 65 -16.52 -8.53 13.91
C TRP A 65 -16.10 -8.73 12.45
N LYS A 66 -16.90 -8.22 11.50
CA LYS A 66 -16.64 -8.31 10.06
C LYS A 66 -16.75 -6.93 9.40
N ILE A 67 -15.86 -6.64 8.45
CA ILE A 67 -15.91 -5.43 7.63
C ILE A 67 -17.03 -5.56 6.61
N THR A 68 -17.89 -4.55 6.52
CA THR A 68 -18.99 -4.49 5.55
C THR A 68 -18.70 -3.54 4.40
N LYS A 69 -18.17 -2.36 4.71
CA LYS A 69 -17.90 -1.31 3.72
C LYS A 69 -16.64 -0.54 4.08
N VAL A 70 -15.90 -0.11 3.05
CA VAL A 70 -14.82 0.89 3.18
C VAL A 70 -15.44 2.25 2.85
N LEU A 71 -15.39 3.19 3.79
CA LEU A 71 -16.03 4.50 3.67
C LEU A 71 -15.08 5.56 3.11
N GLY A 72 -13.79 5.49 3.43
CA GLY A 72 -12.80 6.47 3.01
C GLY A 72 -11.43 5.83 2.82
N LYS A 73 -10.78 6.19 1.71
CA LYS A 73 -9.39 5.83 1.43
C LYS A 73 -8.45 6.57 2.37
N SER A 74 -7.28 6.00 2.59
CA SER A 74 -6.21 6.66 3.33
C SER A 74 -5.88 8.06 2.77
N LEU A 75 -5.55 9.00 3.66
CA LEU A 75 -5.16 10.38 3.30
C LEU A 75 -3.96 10.43 2.35
N ALA A 76 -3.07 9.44 2.43
CA ALA A 76 -1.89 9.35 1.57
C ALA A 76 -2.29 9.16 0.10
N GLU A 77 -3.24 8.27 -0.17
CA GLU A 77 -3.72 8.03 -1.55
C GLU A 77 -4.44 9.25 -2.11
N ILE A 78 -5.23 9.94 -1.28
CA ILE A 78 -5.91 11.17 -1.69
C ILE A 78 -4.87 12.24 -2.05
N ALA A 79 -3.81 12.39 -1.25
CA ALA A 79 -2.76 13.38 -1.52
C ALA A 79 -1.97 13.07 -2.81
N GLU A 80 -1.67 11.79 -3.08
CA GLU A 80 -1.03 11.39 -4.34
C GLU A 80 -1.93 11.64 -5.56
N GLU A 81 -3.24 11.40 -5.42
CA GLU A 81 -4.21 11.67 -6.48
C GLU A 81 -4.40 13.18 -6.74
N THR A 82 -4.31 14.03 -5.71
CA THR A 82 -4.41 15.49 -5.89
C THR A 82 -3.15 16.09 -6.50
N LEU A 83 -1.97 15.73 -6.00
CA LEU A 83 -0.70 16.26 -6.51
C LEU A 83 -0.47 15.93 -8.00
N LYS A 84 -0.97 14.79 -8.48
CA LYS A 84 -0.91 14.42 -9.90
C LYS A 84 -1.80 15.32 -10.76
N LYS A 85 -3.01 15.63 -10.29
CA LYS A 85 -3.93 16.53 -10.99
C LYS A 85 -3.40 17.95 -11.03
N ASP A 86 -2.90 18.45 -9.89
CA ASP A 86 -2.29 19.77 -9.80
C ASP A 86 -1.07 19.88 -10.73
N ALA A 87 -0.25 18.81 -10.83
CA ALA A 87 0.88 18.77 -11.75
C ALA A 87 0.44 18.73 -13.23
N GLU A 88 -0.60 17.98 -13.57
CA GLU A 88 -1.17 17.96 -14.93
C GLU A 88 -1.74 19.33 -15.34
N GLU A 89 -2.42 20.02 -14.41
CA GLU A 89 -2.94 21.37 -14.62
C GLU A 89 -1.81 22.39 -14.79
N ILE A 90 -0.75 22.32 -13.99
CA ILE A 90 0.45 23.16 -14.14
C ILE A 90 1.13 22.91 -15.49
N ILE A 91 1.24 21.66 -15.93
CA ILE A 91 1.83 21.33 -17.24
C ILE A 91 0.98 21.90 -18.38
N ALA A 92 -0.35 21.85 -18.27
CA ALA A 92 -1.26 22.44 -19.24
C ALA A 92 -1.19 23.98 -19.27
N GLU A 93 -0.89 24.63 -18.14
CA GLU A 93 -0.72 26.09 -18.07
C GLU A 93 0.68 26.56 -18.54
N VAL A 94 1.74 25.77 -18.29
CA VAL A 94 3.13 26.10 -18.65
C VAL A 94 3.46 25.78 -20.12
N MET A 95 2.72 24.88 -20.77
CA MET A 95 2.82 24.62 -22.20
C MET A 95 1.44 24.62 -22.85
N PRO A 96 0.96 25.76 -23.40
CA PRO A 96 -0.20 25.70 -24.28
C PRO A 96 0.20 24.90 -25.52
N GLU A 97 -0.48 23.79 -25.77
CA GLU A 97 -0.29 23.01 -27.00
C GLU A 97 -0.55 23.91 -28.21
N GLU A 98 0.50 24.26 -28.95
CA GLU A 98 0.37 24.57 -30.37
C GLU A 98 0.00 23.26 -31.08
N LYS A 99 -1.25 23.18 -31.55
CA LYS A 99 -1.66 22.14 -32.49
C LYS A 99 -1.36 22.58 -33.94
N GLU A 100 -0.68 21.64 -34.61
CA GLU A 100 -0.61 21.33 -36.04
C GLU A 100 0.42 22.05 -36.93
N GLY A 101 1.25 21.22 -37.59
CA GLY A 101 2.16 21.60 -38.67
C GLY A 101 3.07 20.46 -39.12
N GLU A 102 2.55 19.61 -40.00
CA GLU A 102 3.21 18.84 -41.09
C GLU A 102 4.49 18.00 -40.83
N GLY A 103 4.43 16.74 -41.23
CA GLY A 103 5.49 15.76 -41.02
C GLY A 103 6.71 15.88 -41.93
N GLN A 104 7.75 15.13 -41.57
CA GLN A 104 8.65 14.51 -42.53
C GLN A 104 9.20 13.19 -41.97
N SER A 105 9.04 12.16 -42.80
CA SER A 105 9.61 10.83 -42.68
C SER A 105 11.13 10.84 -42.64
N VAL A 106 11.76 10.21 -41.64
CA VAL A 106 13.10 9.65 -41.78
C VAL A 106 13.17 8.28 -41.10
N LYS A 107 13.75 7.33 -41.85
CA LYS A 107 13.89 5.89 -41.61
C LYS A 107 14.26 5.51 -40.16
N GLY A 108 13.52 4.55 -39.61
CA GLY A 108 13.91 3.85 -38.39
C GLY A 108 15.10 2.92 -38.64
N GLU A 109 16.26 3.30 -38.11
CA GLU A 109 17.31 2.36 -37.76
C GLU A 109 16.99 1.73 -36.40
N GLU A 110 17.12 0.41 -36.33
CA GLU A 110 16.97 -0.38 -35.12
C GLU A 110 18.05 0.01 -34.09
N ILE A 111 17.64 0.57 -32.95
CA ILE A 111 18.51 0.68 -31.78
C ILE A 111 18.48 -0.67 -31.06
N LYS A 112 19.57 -1.44 -31.19
CA LYS A 112 19.81 -2.64 -30.38
C LYS A 112 19.99 -2.25 -28.92
N THR A 113 19.04 -2.64 -28.07
CA THR A 113 19.06 -2.42 -26.62
C THR A 113 20.23 -3.17 -25.96
N GLN A 114 20.96 -2.47 -25.10
CA GLN A 114 22.16 -2.94 -24.38
C GLN A 114 21.83 -3.81 -23.14
N ASP A 115 20.75 -4.59 -23.18
CA ASP A 115 20.23 -5.25 -21.97
C ASP A 115 20.57 -6.75 -21.85
N ASP A 116 21.20 -7.34 -22.87
CA ASP A 116 21.58 -8.77 -22.85
C ASP A 116 22.97 -9.06 -22.23
N ALA A 117 23.76 -8.03 -21.93
CA ALA A 117 25.11 -8.19 -21.36
C ALA A 117 25.11 -8.40 -19.84
N ILE A 118 24.11 -7.87 -19.12
CA ILE A 118 24.06 -7.93 -17.64
C ILE A 118 23.70 -9.34 -17.13
N GLN A 119 23.03 -10.18 -17.95
CA GLN A 119 22.62 -11.51 -17.52
C GLN A 119 23.71 -12.60 -17.57
N LYS A 120 24.90 -12.32 -18.13
CA LYS A 120 26.02 -13.28 -18.13
C LYS A 120 27.01 -13.11 -16.98
N GLU A 121 27.15 -11.91 -16.40
CA GLU A 121 28.08 -11.67 -15.28
C GLU A 121 27.56 -12.16 -13.92
N VAL A 122 26.25 -12.14 -13.68
CA VAL A 122 25.70 -12.59 -12.38
C VAL A 122 25.78 -14.11 -12.22
N LYS A 123 25.78 -14.88 -13.33
CA LYS A 123 25.87 -16.36 -13.29
C LYS A 123 27.28 -16.87 -13.02
N THR A 124 28.33 -16.15 -13.40
CA THR A 124 29.73 -16.57 -13.14
C THR A 124 30.14 -16.31 -11.69
N ASN A 125 29.69 -15.21 -11.08
CA ASN A 125 29.98 -14.90 -9.67
C ASN A 125 29.25 -15.78 -8.66
N LYS A 126 28.09 -16.37 -9.02
CA LYS A 126 27.41 -17.36 -8.17
C LYS A 126 28.13 -18.72 -8.12
N GLY A 127 29.01 -19.00 -9.09
CA GLY A 127 29.79 -20.23 -9.18
C GLY A 127 31.11 -20.21 -8.39
N GLN A 128 31.70 -19.04 -8.15
CA GLN A 128 32.99 -18.92 -7.48
C GLN A 128 32.89 -19.00 -5.94
N SER A 129 31.83 -18.45 -5.32
CA SER A 129 31.68 -18.46 -3.84
C SER A 129 31.42 -19.85 -3.23
N ARG A 130 30.90 -20.81 -4.02
CA ARG A 130 30.71 -22.22 -3.57
C ARG A 130 32.00 -23.04 -3.60
N LYS A 131 32.96 -22.71 -4.49
CA LYS A 131 34.25 -23.41 -4.56
C LYS A 131 35.17 -23.01 -3.39
N GLU A 132 35.15 -21.75 -2.96
CA GLU A 132 35.94 -21.29 -1.81
C GLU A 132 35.46 -21.86 -0.47
N LYS A 133 34.14 -21.99 -0.26
CA LYS A 133 33.60 -22.60 0.98
C LYS A 133 33.95 -24.09 1.10
N LYS A 134 33.96 -24.85 -0.01
CA LYS A 134 34.32 -26.27 -0.01
C LYS A 134 35.81 -26.55 0.21
N LEU A 135 36.69 -25.59 -0.09
CA LEU A 135 38.14 -25.75 0.12
C LEU A 135 38.53 -25.49 1.59
N LYS A 136 37.86 -24.53 2.26
CA LYS A 136 38.09 -24.21 3.69
C LYS A 136 37.61 -25.30 4.66
N GLU A 137 36.67 -26.15 4.24
CA GLU A 137 36.11 -27.24 5.05
C GLU A 137 36.96 -28.52 4.99
N LYS A 138 37.87 -28.64 4.01
CA LYS A 138 38.76 -29.81 3.83
C LYS A 138 40.16 -29.62 4.43
N SER A 139 40.47 -28.46 4.98
CA SER A 139 41.78 -28.11 5.53
C SER A 139 41.75 -27.87 7.04
N LYS A 140 40.77 -28.43 7.76
CA LYS A 140 40.67 -28.36 9.22
C LYS A 140 40.38 -29.74 9.80
#